data_AF-A0A9N9BZE2-F1
#
_entry.id   AF-A0A9N9BZE2-F1
#
_cell.length_a   1.000
_cell.length_b   1.000
_cell.length_c   1.000
_cell.angle_alpha   90.00
_cell.angle_beta   90.00
_cell.angle_gamma   90.00
#
_symmetry.space_group_name_H-M   'P 1'
#
loop_
_entity.id
_entity.type
_entity.pdbx_description
1 polymer ?
#
loop_
_entity_poly.entity_id
_entity_poly.type
_entity_poly.pdbx_seq_one_letter_code
_entity_poly.pdbx_strand_id
1 'polypeptide(L)'
;MLEDIIRIILKYLDVCDIHSVLLVNREWCRAVVPIYWKAPFSFTKKRSVTALKIYEMFLEQGNITSAQGEAQKVLPFFDYPSFIKELNYTSLLACKGTYERIKTVELILQMLTDREIRLETFIMENTGANNERAYGLWTTPCYAPIFSTLIHVEIHTPFPKSNVIKSLAKNCTRLSHLDINLHDTSDERAKESVNYLEELISAQKRLLNLRLVFPNGPGNMLIKAFQSRLESFQRLELVKWNFSGCDWSWLNNCPNLIEFAITTPPPQVSRIFGAGHETYRSKPSKNSKILTEHWHFDKGDEISSMPKFYFHSGKSLMAPHDGESPTVIKQPKVVRYISKEKLRQYQSENFLRTYSKMINRLAREEAEEAEEERRRRRRQRKRDGYDYDSDDFDFEDYFGMTEEQWYNCYDPSD
;
A
#
# COMPACT_ATOMS: atom_id res chain seq x y z
N MET A 1 -1.51 -9.59 36.39
CA MET A 1 -2.92 -9.55 36.83
C MET A 1 -3.64 -8.27 36.40
N LEU A 2 -3.27 -7.06 36.89
CA LEU A 2 -3.92 -5.81 36.46
C LEU A 2 -3.65 -5.47 34.98
N GLU A 3 -2.41 -5.67 34.52
CA GLU A 3 -2.04 -5.46 33.12
C GLU A 3 -2.80 -6.39 32.16
N ASP A 4 -3.07 -7.63 32.59
CA ASP A 4 -3.84 -8.61 31.82
C ASP A 4 -5.31 -8.22 31.71
N ILE A 5 -5.90 -7.70 32.79
CA ILE A 5 -7.28 -7.20 32.79
C ILE A 5 -7.41 -5.99 31.86
N ILE A 6 -6.47 -5.04 31.93
CA ILE A 6 -6.46 -3.88 31.02
C ILE A 6 -6.38 -4.36 29.57
N ARG A 7 -5.48 -5.31 29.24
CA ARG A 7 -5.38 -5.86 27.88
C ARG A 7 -6.67 -6.54 27.41
N ILE A 8 -7.40 -7.22 28.30
CA ILE A 8 -8.70 -7.81 27.99
C ILE A 8 -9.71 -6.71 27.66
N ILE A 9 -9.82 -5.67 28.48
CA ILE A 9 -10.74 -4.54 28.24
C ILE A 9 -10.42 -3.86 26.90
N LEU A 10 -9.14 -3.64 26.61
CA LEU A 10 -8.70 -2.99 25.37
C LEU A 10 -9.10 -3.77 24.10
N LYS A 11 -9.34 -5.08 24.18
CA LYS A 11 -9.85 -5.87 23.03
C LYS A 11 -11.27 -5.48 22.62
N TYR A 12 -12.05 -4.88 23.52
CA TYR A 12 -13.44 -4.51 23.27
C TYR A 12 -13.61 -3.04 22.87
N LEU A 13 -12.52 -2.27 22.79
CA LEU A 13 -12.57 -0.84 22.47
C LEU A 13 -12.20 -0.59 21.00
N ASP A 14 -12.85 0.40 20.39
CA ASP A 14 -12.49 0.84 19.05
C ASP A 14 -11.21 1.70 19.04
N VAL A 15 -10.62 1.92 17.87
CA VAL A 15 -9.38 2.71 17.73
C VAL A 15 -9.57 4.17 18.17
N CYS A 16 -10.78 4.71 18.09
CA CYS A 16 -11.10 6.06 18.54
C CYS A 16 -11.16 6.14 20.07
N ASP A 17 -11.68 5.11 20.73
CA ASP A 17 -11.78 4.98 22.18
C ASP A 17 -10.40 4.76 22.81
N ILE A 18 -9.51 4.01 22.13
CA ILE A 18 -8.14 3.75 22.58
C ILE A 18 -7.37 5.05 22.84
N HIS A 19 -7.62 6.13 22.07
CA HIS A 19 -6.96 7.42 22.32
C HIS A 19 -7.39 8.04 23.66
N SER A 20 -8.66 7.87 24.07
CA SER A 20 -9.14 8.38 25.36
C SER A 20 -8.54 7.61 26.52
N VAL A 21 -8.28 6.32 26.33
CA VAL A 21 -7.70 5.45 27.37
C VAL A 21 -6.26 5.82 27.72
N LEU A 22 -5.49 6.39 26.76
CA LEU A 22 -4.14 6.91 27.01
C LEU A 22 -4.11 7.97 28.14
N LEU A 23 -5.23 8.65 28.39
CA LEU A 23 -5.33 9.77 29.32
C LEU A 23 -5.82 9.37 30.72
N VAL A 24 -6.14 8.09 30.95
CA VAL A 24 -6.73 7.64 32.23
C VAL A 24 -5.72 7.72 33.37
N ASN A 25 -4.60 7.00 33.26
CA ASN A 25 -3.45 7.09 34.16
C ASN A 25 -2.21 6.43 33.53
N ARG A 26 -1.09 6.42 34.26
CA ARG A 26 0.20 5.88 33.79
C ARG A 26 0.14 4.40 33.40
N GLU A 27 -0.62 3.58 34.12
CA GLU A 27 -0.69 2.13 33.88
C GLU A 27 -1.51 1.81 32.62
N TRP A 28 -2.64 2.49 32.43
CA TRP A 28 -3.41 2.40 31.18
C TRP A 28 -2.60 2.90 29.99
N CYS A 29 -1.88 4.02 30.14
CA CYS A 29 -0.99 4.54 29.09
C CYS A 29 0.08 3.51 28.69
N ARG A 30 0.76 2.89 29.67
CA ARG A 30 1.77 1.85 29.41
C ARG A 30 1.22 0.64 28.66
N ALA A 31 0.02 0.18 29.00
CA ALA A 31 -0.62 -0.95 28.35
C ALA A 31 -1.13 -0.60 26.93
N VAL A 32 -1.66 0.61 26.75
CA VAL A 32 -2.25 1.06 25.48
C VAL A 32 -1.22 1.42 24.44
N VAL A 33 -0.12 2.08 24.83
CA VAL A 33 0.85 2.60 23.86
C VAL A 33 1.35 1.53 22.88
N PRO A 34 1.79 0.33 23.30
CA PRO A 34 2.21 -0.72 22.38
C PRO A 34 1.11 -1.16 21.40
N ILE A 35 -0.14 -1.20 21.85
CA ILE A 35 -1.30 -1.58 21.02
C ILE A 35 -1.61 -0.48 20.02
N TYR A 36 -1.70 0.75 20.50
CA TYR A 36 -1.97 1.92 19.66
C TYR A 36 -0.86 2.13 18.65
N TRP A 37 0.41 1.87 18.98
CA TRP A 37 1.57 2.02 18.10
C TRP A 37 1.88 0.80 17.24
N LYS A 38 1.06 -0.25 17.29
CA LYS A 38 1.16 -1.41 16.39
C LYS A 38 1.10 -1.01 14.91
N ALA A 39 0.27 0.00 14.59
CA ALA A 39 0.00 0.49 13.24
C ALA A 39 0.10 2.04 13.16
N PRO A 40 1.30 2.62 13.27
CA PRO A 40 1.46 4.07 13.45
C PRO A 40 1.15 4.88 12.19
N PHE A 41 1.32 4.28 11.01
CA PHE A 41 1.06 4.93 9.73
C PHE A 41 -0.33 4.65 9.14
N SER A 42 -1.19 3.92 9.86
CA SER A 42 -2.55 3.58 9.42
C SER A 42 -3.59 4.62 9.88
N PHE A 43 -4.85 4.46 9.45
CA PHE A 43 -6.04 5.25 9.82
C PHE A 43 -6.18 6.64 9.19
N THR A 44 -5.32 7.61 9.52
CA THR A 44 -5.49 9.00 9.06
C THR A 44 -4.15 9.66 8.73
N LYS A 45 -4.16 10.54 7.71
CA LYS A 45 -2.96 11.32 7.34
C LYS A 45 -2.37 12.10 8.51
N LYS A 46 -3.23 12.70 9.36
CA LYS A 46 -2.77 13.47 10.54
C LYS A 46 -1.96 12.58 11.48
N ARG A 47 -2.44 11.37 11.74
CA ARG A 47 -1.76 10.39 12.58
C ARG A 47 -0.42 9.95 11.96
N SER A 48 -0.40 9.60 10.69
CA SER A 48 0.84 9.19 9.99
C SER A 48 1.90 10.30 10.03
N VAL A 49 1.50 11.57 9.92
CA VAL A 49 2.41 12.73 10.06
C VAL A 49 2.91 12.87 11.50
N THR A 50 2.05 12.69 12.51
CA THR A 50 2.48 12.69 13.92
C THR A 50 3.44 11.54 14.21
N ALA A 51 3.15 10.34 13.70
CA ALA A 51 4.03 9.19 13.81
C ALA A 51 5.39 9.46 13.17
N LEU A 52 5.39 10.06 11.98
CA LEU A 52 6.63 10.41 11.30
C LEU A 52 7.50 11.35 12.15
N LYS A 53 6.92 12.41 12.73
CA LYS A 53 7.66 13.33 13.60
C LYS A 53 8.32 12.62 14.78
N ILE A 54 7.62 11.66 15.37
CA ILE A 54 8.17 10.86 16.47
C ILE A 54 9.32 9.99 15.97
N TYR A 55 9.18 9.35 14.81
CA TYR A 55 10.26 8.57 14.20
C TYR A 55 11.47 9.45 13.84
N GLU A 56 11.26 10.66 13.31
CA GLU A 56 12.31 11.64 13.02
C GLU A 56 13.10 12.00 14.29
N MET A 57 12.47 12.10 15.46
CA MET A 57 13.18 12.32 16.73
C MET A 57 14.19 11.20 17.03
N PHE A 58 13.87 9.94 16.71
CA PHE A 58 14.81 8.81 16.89
C PHE A 58 15.93 8.83 15.85
N LEU A 59 15.64 9.21 14.61
CA LEU A 59 16.64 9.32 13.55
C LEU A 59 17.67 10.43 13.85
N GLU A 60 17.20 11.58 14.33
CA GLU A 60 18.09 12.68 14.68
C GLU A 60 18.97 12.37 15.90
N GLN A 61 18.58 11.43 16.77
CA GLN A 61 19.38 11.02 17.93
C GLN A 61 20.57 10.14 17.51
N GLY A 62 20.40 9.27 16.51
CA GLY A 62 21.48 8.41 16.01
C GLY A 62 22.63 9.19 15.36
N ASN A 63 22.40 10.43 14.93
CA ASN A 63 23.39 11.26 14.23
C ASN A 63 24.25 12.15 15.16
N ILE A 64 23.98 12.22 16.47
CA ILE A 64 24.59 13.20 17.39
C ILE A 64 25.83 12.64 18.11
N THR A 65 26.24 11.40 17.86
CA THR A 65 27.42 10.80 18.52
C THR A 65 28.77 11.41 18.11
N SER A 66 28.84 12.48 17.30
CA SER A 66 30.12 13.03 16.84
C SER A 66 30.32 14.56 16.84
N ALA A 67 29.35 15.41 17.23
CA ALA A 67 29.64 16.85 17.29
C ALA A 67 28.73 17.66 18.22
N GLN A 68 29.35 18.21 19.28
CA GLN A 68 29.05 19.46 19.99
C GLN A 68 27.66 19.71 20.61
N GLY A 69 27.68 19.95 21.93
CA GLY A 69 26.78 20.87 22.61
C GLY A 69 25.54 20.24 23.23
N GLU A 70 25.51 20.21 24.56
CA GLU A 70 24.43 19.71 25.43
C GLU A 70 23.12 20.50 25.26
N ALA A 71 22.38 20.26 24.19
CA ALA A 71 20.93 20.41 24.21
C ALA A 71 20.36 19.06 24.66
N GLN A 72 19.86 18.98 25.89
CA GLN A 72 19.24 17.79 26.45
C GLN A 72 17.99 17.44 25.62
N LYS A 73 18.19 16.68 24.52
CA LYS A 73 17.10 16.28 23.63
C LYS A 73 16.14 15.42 24.44
N VAL A 74 14.92 15.91 24.61
CA VAL A 74 13.85 15.22 25.33
C VAL A 74 13.59 13.89 24.64
N LEU A 75 14.01 12.81 25.29
CA LEU A 75 13.78 11.45 24.80
C LEU A 75 12.28 11.16 24.83
N PRO A 76 11.72 10.56 23.76
CA PRO A 76 10.37 10.02 23.81
C PRO A 76 10.26 9.03 24.97
N PHE A 77 9.16 9.11 25.73
CA PHE A 77 8.96 8.28 26.93
C PHE A 77 8.93 6.77 26.63
N PHE A 78 8.58 6.40 25.40
CA PHE A 78 8.53 5.01 24.96
C PHE A 78 9.38 4.82 23.72
N ASP A 79 9.90 3.60 23.54
CA ASP A 79 10.58 3.20 22.31
C ASP A 79 9.58 2.88 21.19
N TYR A 80 8.90 3.92 20.69
CA TYR A 80 7.81 3.80 19.73
C TYR A 80 8.13 2.94 18.49
N PRO A 81 9.33 3.03 17.88
CA PRO A 81 9.68 2.18 16.73
C PRO A 81 9.61 0.68 17.02
N SER A 82 9.84 0.25 18.27
CA SER A 82 9.81 -1.17 18.65
C SER A 82 8.41 -1.80 18.60
N PHE A 83 7.36 -0.99 18.64
CA PHE A 83 5.98 -1.48 18.72
C PHE A 83 5.34 -1.73 17.35
N ILE A 84 5.94 -1.26 16.26
CA ILE A 84 5.35 -1.43 14.94
C ILE A 84 5.27 -2.91 14.55
N LYS A 85 4.09 -3.32 14.08
CA LYS A 85 3.86 -4.63 13.44
C LYS A 85 3.13 -4.50 12.11
N GLU A 86 2.47 -3.37 11.88
CA GLU A 86 1.79 -3.05 10.64
C GLU A 86 2.41 -1.80 10.00
N LEU A 87 2.81 -1.93 8.74
CA LEU A 87 3.32 -0.83 7.94
C LEU A 87 2.39 -0.56 6.76
N ASN A 88 1.61 0.52 6.86
CA ASN A 88 0.97 1.14 5.71
C ASN A 88 2.00 2.02 4.97
N TYR A 89 2.65 1.41 3.97
CA TYR A 89 3.77 2.00 3.24
C TYR A 89 3.36 3.20 2.41
N THR A 90 2.18 3.15 1.79
CA THR A 90 1.60 4.26 1.03
C THR A 90 1.40 5.49 1.92
N SER A 91 0.88 5.30 3.13
CA SER A 91 0.67 6.40 4.07
C SER A 91 1.98 7.00 4.56
N LEU A 92 3.00 6.17 4.81
CA LEU A 92 4.35 6.65 5.15
C LEU A 92 4.93 7.51 4.01
N LEU A 93 4.87 7.03 2.76
CA LEU A 93 5.34 7.77 1.58
C LEU A 93 4.59 9.10 1.38
N ALA A 94 3.30 9.14 1.75
CA ALA A 94 2.46 10.33 1.62
C ALA A 94 2.70 11.39 2.70
N CYS A 95 3.48 11.10 3.74
CA CYS A 95 3.78 12.05 4.82
C CYS A 95 4.71 13.20 4.37
N LYS A 96 5.53 12.98 3.33
CA LYS A 96 6.53 13.94 2.86
C LYS A 96 6.36 14.28 1.36
N GLY A 97 6.94 15.42 0.98
CA GLY A 97 7.06 15.82 -0.42
C GLY A 97 7.87 14.81 -1.24
N THR A 98 7.79 14.90 -2.57
CA THR A 98 8.42 13.94 -3.49
C THR A 98 9.94 13.84 -3.33
N TYR A 99 10.60 14.95 -3.00
CA TYR A 99 12.06 15.01 -2.89
C TYR A 99 12.60 14.33 -1.62
N GLU A 100 11.93 14.54 -0.48
CA GLU A 100 12.40 14.01 0.81
C GLU A 100 11.93 12.57 1.09
N ARG A 101 10.79 12.15 0.52
CA ARG A 101 10.14 10.89 0.93
C ARG A 101 11.01 9.64 0.81
N ILE A 102 11.86 9.55 -0.22
CA ILE A 102 12.70 8.35 -0.45
C ILE A 102 13.73 8.25 0.68
N LYS A 103 14.48 9.32 0.94
CA LYS A 103 15.48 9.38 2.01
C LYS A 103 14.85 9.14 3.38
N THR A 104 13.69 9.74 3.66
CA THR A 104 12.98 9.53 4.92
C THR A 104 12.57 8.07 5.11
N VAL A 105 12.02 7.42 4.08
CA VAL A 105 11.60 6.02 4.16
C VAL A 105 12.80 5.10 4.29
N GLU A 106 13.89 5.37 3.57
CA GLU A 106 15.14 4.63 3.66
C GLU A 106 15.71 4.65 5.08
N LEU A 107 15.80 5.82 5.70
CA LEU A 107 16.24 5.98 7.08
C LEU A 107 15.33 5.24 8.07
N ILE A 108 14.02 5.26 7.86
CA ILE A 108 13.08 4.52 8.71
C ILE A 108 13.26 3.01 8.54
N LEU A 109 13.34 2.50 7.30
CA LEU A 109 13.57 1.08 7.06
C LEU A 109 14.91 0.63 7.66
N GLN A 110 15.96 1.44 7.52
CA GLN A 110 17.26 1.16 8.14
C GLN A 110 17.13 1.08 9.66
N MET A 111 16.51 2.06 10.31
CA MET A 111 16.28 2.05 11.76
C MET A 111 15.47 0.82 12.20
N LEU A 112 14.46 0.41 11.43
CA LEU A 112 13.68 -0.80 11.74
C LEU A 112 14.52 -2.07 11.58
N THR A 113 15.40 -2.14 10.58
CA THR A 113 16.36 -3.24 10.40
C THR A 113 17.34 -3.29 11.57
N ASP A 114 17.94 -2.16 11.96
CA ASP A 114 18.92 -2.08 13.05
C ASP A 114 18.33 -2.49 14.40
N ARG A 115 17.02 -2.30 14.56
CA ARG A 115 16.24 -2.72 15.75
C ARG A 115 15.66 -4.13 15.63
N GLU A 116 16.04 -4.87 14.60
CA GLU A 116 15.57 -6.23 14.30
C GLU A 116 14.04 -6.36 14.28
N ILE A 117 13.36 -5.32 13.83
CA ILE A 117 11.90 -5.28 13.78
C ILE A 117 11.39 -6.26 12.74
N ARG A 118 10.29 -6.94 13.10
CA ARG A 118 9.62 -7.93 12.28
C ARG A 118 8.15 -7.57 12.16
N LEU A 119 7.72 -7.31 10.92
CA LEU A 119 6.35 -6.93 10.59
C LEU A 119 5.45 -8.16 10.43
N GLU A 120 4.19 -7.99 10.79
CA GLU A 120 3.11 -8.95 10.59
C GLU A 120 2.22 -8.55 9.40
N THR A 121 2.08 -7.25 9.16
CA THR A 121 1.17 -6.69 8.16
C THR A 121 1.86 -5.65 7.31
N PHE A 122 1.71 -5.76 5.99
CA PHE A 122 2.24 -4.81 5.02
C PHE A 122 1.15 -4.39 4.05
N ILE A 123 0.92 -3.07 3.95
CA ILE A 123 -0.15 -2.50 3.15
C ILE A 123 0.42 -1.44 2.21
N MET A 124 0.05 -1.55 0.93
CA MET A 124 0.39 -0.60 -0.11
C MET A 124 -0.82 -0.30 -0.98
N GLU A 125 -1.53 0.78 -0.65
CA GLU A 125 -2.73 1.23 -1.37
C GLU A 125 -2.39 1.84 -2.74
N ASN A 126 -3.30 1.69 -3.71
CA ASN A 126 -3.18 2.28 -5.03
C ASN A 126 -3.24 3.82 -4.99
N THR A 127 -2.16 4.48 -5.38
CA THR A 127 -2.11 5.95 -5.47
C THR A 127 -2.26 6.50 -6.88
N GLY A 128 -2.33 5.64 -7.90
CA GLY A 128 -2.31 6.02 -9.30
C GLY A 128 -0.99 6.65 -9.78
N ALA A 129 0.01 6.76 -8.90
CA ALA A 129 1.31 7.32 -9.23
C ALA A 129 2.30 6.19 -9.55
N ASN A 130 2.90 6.25 -10.74
CA ASN A 130 3.99 5.36 -11.11
C ASN A 130 5.31 5.88 -10.51
N ASN A 131 5.61 5.50 -9.26
CA ASN A 131 6.88 5.81 -8.61
C ASN A 131 7.55 4.52 -8.12
N GLU A 132 7.92 3.68 -9.08
CA GLU A 132 8.54 2.39 -8.82
C GLU A 132 9.77 2.48 -7.90
N ARG A 133 10.57 3.55 -8.01
CA ARG A 133 11.74 3.74 -7.15
C ARG A 133 11.35 3.85 -5.67
N ALA A 134 10.36 4.70 -5.35
CA ALA A 134 9.93 4.88 -3.97
C ALA A 134 9.13 3.68 -3.46
N TYR A 135 8.28 3.09 -4.29
CA TYR A 135 7.45 1.95 -3.92
C TYR A 135 8.21 0.62 -3.89
N GLY A 136 9.35 0.52 -4.58
CA GLY A 136 10.19 -0.67 -4.64
C GLY A 136 11.32 -0.69 -3.60
N LEU A 137 11.56 0.40 -2.86
CA LEU A 137 12.70 0.52 -1.95
C LEU A 137 12.75 -0.60 -0.90
N TRP A 138 11.58 -1.03 -0.38
CA TRP A 138 11.48 -2.12 0.59
C TRP A 138 11.93 -3.49 0.05
N THR A 139 12.03 -3.66 -1.28
CA THR A 139 12.50 -4.90 -1.90
C THR A 139 14.02 -5.06 -1.84
N THR A 140 14.74 -4.03 -1.39
CA THR A 140 16.21 -4.08 -1.20
C THR A 140 16.59 -5.18 -0.21
N PRO A 141 17.60 -6.02 -0.50
CA PRO A 141 17.94 -7.18 0.33
C PRO A 141 18.22 -6.88 1.81
N CYS A 142 18.79 -5.71 2.14
CA CYS A 142 19.07 -5.34 3.53
C CYS A 142 17.80 -5.15 4.39
N TYR A 143 16.64 -4.93 3.77
CA TYR A 143 15.35 -4.78 4.47
C TYR A 143 14.55 -6.08 4.51
N ALA A 144 14.98 -7.13 3.82
CA ALA A 144 14.29 -8.43 3.78
C ALA A 144 13.96 -9.02 5.16
N PRO A 145 14.83 -8.91 6.20
CA PRO A 145 14.51 -9.43 7.53
C PRO A 145 13.22 -8.85 8.13
N ILE A 146 12.93 -7.58 7.87
CA ILE A 146 11.73 -6.88 8.38
C ILE A 146 10.45 -7.57 7.91
N PHE A 147 10.45 -8.05 6.67
CA PHE A 147 9.27 -8.62 5.99
C PHE A 147 9.20 -10.15 6.10
N SER A 148 10.19 -10.80 6.71
CA SER A 148 10.28 -12.27 6.77
C SER A 148 9.15 -12.95 7.55
N THR A 149 8.45 -12.21 8.41
CA THR A 149 7.38 -12.73 9.27
C THR A 149 5.99 -12.27 8.87
N LEU A 150 5.83 -11.69 7.67
CA LEU A 150 4.54 -11.23 7.21
C LEU A 150 3.50 -12.36 7.23
N ILE A 151 2.30 -11.99 7.66
CA ILE A 151 1.11 -12.84 7.73
C ILE A 151 0.03 -12.27 6.80
N HIS A 152 -0.03 -10.94 6.70
CA HIS A 152 -1.04 -10.20 5.95
C HIS A 152 -0.39 -9.20 4.99
N VAL A 153 -0.68 -9.33 3.69
CA VAL A 153 -0.14 -8.46 2.66
C VAL A 153 -1.26 -7.94 1.77
N GLU A 154 -1.33 -6.61 1.61
CA GLU A 154 -2.20 -5.93 0.65
C GLU A 154 -1.35 -5.03 -0.25
N ILE A 155 -1.36 -5.27 -1.56
CA ILE A 155 -0.60 -4.47 -2.52
C ILE A 155 -1.50 -4.16 -3.71
N HIS A 156 -2.02 -2.93 -3.76
CA HIS A 156 -2.95 -2.50 -4.80
C HIS A 156 -2.32 -1.58 -5.85
N THR A 157 -1.07 -1.18 -5.65
CA THR A 157 -0.30 -0.34 -6.60
C THR A 157 0.11 -1.14 -7.83
N PRO A 158 -0.03 -0.58 -9.05
CA PRO A 158 0.45 -1.23 -10.25
C PRO A 158 2.00 -1.22 -10.27
N PHE A 159 2.61 -2.40 -10.26
CA PHE A 159 4.05 -2.56 -10.44
C PHE A 159 4.34 -3.17 -11.81
N PRO A 160 4.99 -2.42 -12.72
CA PRO A 160 5.35 -2.97 -14.03
C PRO A 160 6.48 -4.01 -13.96
N LYS A 161 7.14 -4.17 -12.80
CA LYS A 161 8.13 -5.22 -12.58
C LYS A 161 7.67 -6.21 -11.52
N SER A 162 8.03 -7.46 -11.76
CA SER A 162 7.79 -8.63 -10.92
C SER A 162 8.61 -8.64 -9.61
N ASN A 163 9.43 -7.62 -9.34
CA ASN A 163 10.30 -7.54 -8.16
C ASN A 163 9.54 -7.67 -6.83
N VAL A 164 8.33 -7.12 -6.76
CA VAL A 164 7.52 -7.20 -5.54
C VAL A 164 7.14 -8.63 -5.22
N ILE A 165 6.58 -9.35 -6.20
CA ILE A 165 6.16 -10.74 -5.97
C ILE A 165 7.36 -11.66 -5.79
N LYS A 166 8.47 -11.40 -6.51
CA LYS A 166 9.75 -12.07 -6.32
C LYS A 166 10.29 -11.89 -4.90
N SER A 167 10.24 -10.68 -4.36
CA SER A 167 10.70 -10.40 -2.99
C SER A 167 9.78 -11.02 -1.94
N LEU A 168 8.47 -11.07 -2.18
CA LEU A 168 7.56 -11.83 -1.30
C LEU A 168 7.89 -13.32 -1.35
N ALA A 169 8.04 -13.92 -2.54
CA ALA A 169 8.32 -15.34 -2.72
C ALA A 169 9.59 -15.78 -2.00
N LYS A 170 10.65 -14.97 -2.08
CA LYS A 170 11.94 -15.26 -1.44
C LYS A 170 11.92 -15.16 0.08
N ASN A 171 11.12 -14.26 0.64
CA ASN A 171 11.26 -13.87 2.05
C ASN A 171 10.08 -14.30 2.93
N CYS A 172 8.90 -14.56 2.36
CA CYS A 172 7.67 -14.79 3.11
C CYS A 172 7.25 -16.27 3.02
N THR A 173 7.09 -16.93 4.17
CA THR A 173 6.66 -18.35 4.27
C THR A 173 5.45 -18.56 5.20
N ARG A 174 4.92 -17.48 5.77
CA ARG A 174 3.90 -17.48 6.84
C ARG A 174 2.63 -16.72 6.46
N LEU A 175 2.46 -16.36 5.19
CA LEU A 175 1.29 -15.63 4.72
C LEU A 175 0.03 -16.48 4.96
N SER A 176 -1.02 -15.80 5.43
CA SER A 176 -2.38 -16.33 5.46
C SER A 176 -3.37 -15.42 4.75
N HIS A 177 -2.99 -14.18 4.47
CA HIS A 177 -3.76 -13.22 3.70
C HIS A 177 -2.87 -12.54 2.66
N LEU A 178 -3.26 -12.62 1.40
CA LEU A 178 -2.61 -11.94 0.29
C LEU A 178 -3.66 -11.35 -0.65
N ASP A 179 -3.71 -10.03 -0.73
CA ASP A 179 -4.48 -9.29 -1.73
C ASP A 179 -3.51 -8.49 -2.60
N ILE A 180 -3.36 -8.87 -3.87
CA ILE A 180 -2.39 -8.24 -4.77
C ILE A 180 -2.99 -7.91 -6.14
N ASN A 181 -2.72 -6.68 -6.57
CA ASN A 181 -2.94 -6.23 -7.94
C ASN A 181 -1.65 -6.40 -8.74
N LEU A 182 -1.67 -7.39 -9.63
CA LEU A 182 -0.65 -7.60 -10.63
C LEU A 182 -0.97 -6.74 -11.86
N HIS A 183 0.06 -6.16 -12.45
CA HIS A 183 -0.06 -5.35 -13.65
C HIS A 183 1.20 -5.51 -14.49
N ASP A 184 1.06 -6.12 -15.66
CA ASP A 184 2.13 -6.11 -16.65
C ASP A 184 1.60 -5.75 -18.03
N THR A 185 2.47 -5.13 -18.82
CA THR A 185 2.19 -4.74 -20.20
C THR A 185 2.84 -5.69 -21.21
N SER A 186 3.68 -6.64 -20.77
CA SER A 186 4.27 -7.65 -21.67
C SER A 186 3.91 -9.06 -21.23
N ASP A 187 3.69 -9.93 -22.22
CA ASP A 187 3.36 -11.33 -21.98
C ASP A 187 4.47 -12.07 -21.22
N GLU A 188 5.74 -11.83 -21.55
CA GLU A 188 6.87 -12.49 -20.90
C GLU A 188 6.97 -12.15 -19.41
N ARG A 189 6.78 -10.89 -19.03
CA ARG A 189 6.81 -10.51 -17.60
C ARG A 189 5.53 -10.90 -16.87
N ALA A 190 4.41 -10.99 -17.57
CA ALA A 190 3.20 -11.58 -17.02
C ALA A 190 3.42 -13.06 -16.65
N LYS A 191 4.06 -13.85 -17.53
CA LYS A 191 4.47 -15.23 -17.22
C LYS A 191 5.43 -15.29 -16.03
N GLU A 192 6.44 -14.42 -16.03
CA GLU A 192 7.41 -14.35 -14.92
C GLU A 192 6.72 -14.06 -13.58
N SER A 193 5.75 -13.13 -13.56
CA SER A 193 4.97 -12.78 -12.37
C SER A 193 4.16 -13.97 -11.86
N VAL A 194 3.62 -14.80 -12.75
CA VAL A 194 2.91 -16.03 -12.36
C VAL A 194 3.87 -17.10 -11.82
N ASN A 195 5.08 -17.22 -12.37
CA ASN A 195 6.08 -18.15 -11.83
C ASN A 195 6.49 -17.76 -10.39
N TYR A 196 6.72 -16.48 -10.11
CA TYR A 196 6.99 -16.06 -8.73
C TYR A 196 5.77 -16.22 -7.82
N LEU A 197 4.55 -16.09 -8.36
CA LEU A 197 3.34 -16.38 -7.59
C LEU A 197 3.25 -17.87 -7.23
N GLU A 198 3.61 -18.77 -8.15
CA GLU A 198 3.71 -20.19 -7.90
C GLU A 198 4.74 -20.50 -6.81
N GLU A 199 5.93 -19.93 -6.90
CA GLU A 199 6.97 -20.02 -5.86
C GLU A 199 6.45 -19.54 -4.50
N LEU A 200 5.77 -18.38 -4.50
CA LEU A 200 5.20 -17.80 -3.29
C LEU A 200 4.17 -18.74 -2.67
N ILE A 201 3.18 -19.20 -3.44
CA ILE A 201 2.13 -20.10 -2.94
C ILE A 201 2.73 -21.42 -2.42
N SER A 202 3.71 -21.96 -3.14
CA SER A 202 4.41 -23.19 -2.80
C SER A 202 5.15 -23.08 -1.47
N ALA A 203 5.70 -21.91 -1.16
CA ALA A 203 6.46 -21.67 0.06
C ALA A 203 5.60 -21.52 1.33
N GLN A 204 4.29 -21.32 1.22
CA GLN A 204 3.45 -21.06 2.40
C GLN A 204 3.14 -22.36 3.16
N LYS A 205 3.04 -22.31 4.49
CA LYS A 205 2.63 -23.51 5.29
C LYS A 205 1.21 -23.41 5.86
N ARG A 206 0.56 -22.26 5.69
CA ARG A 206 -0.75 -21.94 6.29
C ARG A 206 -1.84 -21.94 5.23
N LEU A 207 -3.09 -21.99 5.68
CA LEU A 207 -4.23 -21.72 4.82
C LEU A 207 -4.18 -20.29 4.30
N LEU A 208 -4.53 -20.12 3.03
CA LEU A 208 -4.43 -18.89 2.28
C LEU A 208 -5.81 -18.32 1.97
N ASN A 209 -5.96 -17.05 2.31
CA ASN A 209 -6.98 -16.18 1.76
C ASN A 209 -6.29 -15.36 0.66
N LEU A 210 -6.64 -15.63 -0.59
CA LEU A 210 -6.03 -15.01 -1.76
C LEU A 210 -7.04 -14.16 -2.52
N ARG A 211 -6.65 -12.92 -2.81
CA ARG A 211 -7.28 -12.10 -3.81
C ARG A 211 -6.24 -11.66 -4.83
N LEU A 212 -6.46 -12.06 -6.08
CA LEU A 212 -5.52 -11.80 -7.16
C LEU A 212 -6.22 -11.01 -8.26
N VAL A 213 -5.76 -9.80 -8.51
CA VAL A 213 -6.23 -8.98 -9.63
C VAL A 213 -5.15 -8.94 -10.69
N PHE A 214 -5.43 -9.45 -11.89
CA PHE A 214 -4.50 -9.34 -13.02
C PHE A 214 -5.28 -9.15 -14.32
N PRO A 215 -5.46 -7.90 -14.80
CA PRO A 215 -6.12 -7.65 -16.07
C PRO A 215 -5.44 -8.39 -17.22
N ASN A 216 -6.16 -9.34 -17.82
CA ASN A 216 -5.71 -10.20 -18.91
C ASN A 216 -4.50 -11.11 -18.56
N GLY A 217 -4.23 -11.37 -17.28
CA GLY A 217 -3.19 -12.31 -16.87
C GLY A 217 -3.44 -13.75 -17.38
N PRO A 218 -2.40 -14.56 -17.61
CA PRO A 218 -2.52 -15.92 -18.16
C PRO A 218 -3.11 -16.88 -17.12
N GLY A 219 -4.43 -17.02 -17.12
CA GLY A 219 -5.16 -17.82 -16.12
C GLY A 219 -4.87 -19.31 -16.17
N ASN A 220 -4.50 -19.84 -17.34
CA ASN A 220 -4.08 -21.25 -17.48
C ASN A 220 -2.80 -21.55 -16.68
N MET A 221 -1.84 -20.63 -16.63
CA MET A 221 -0.63 -20.78 -15.82
C MET A 221 -0.96 -20.62 -14.34
N LEU A 222 -1.85 -19.70 -13.99
CA LEU A 222 -2.30 -19.55 -12.60
C LEU A 222 -2.95 -20.84 -12.06
N ILE A 223 -3.81 -21.48 -12.85
CA ILE A 223 -4.44 -22.74 -12.45
C ILE A 223 -3.40 -23.84 -12.22
N LYS A 224 -2.37 -23.94 -13.08
CA LYS A 224 -1.27 -24.88 -12.87
C LYS A 224 -0.53 -24.60 -11.56
N ALA A 225 -0.28 -23.32 -11.26
CA ALA A 225 0.34 -22.92 -10.01
C ALA A 225 -0.50 -23.34 -8.79
N PHE A 226 -1.83 -23.21 -8.86
CA PHE A 226 -2.73 -23.63 -7.79
C PHE A 226 -2.79 -25.15 -7.58
N GLN A 227 -2.68 -25.93 -8.66
CA GLN A 227 -2.73 -27.40 -8.59
C GLN A 227 -1.64 -28.00 -7.71
N SER A 228 -0.52 -27.28 -7.49
CA SER A 228 0.53 -27.71 -6.57
C SER A 228 0.07 -27.80 -5.10
N ARG A 229 -0.95 -27.03 -4.69
CA ARG A 229 -1.33 -26.80 -3.28
C ARG A 229 -2.82 -26.54 -3.06
N LEU A 230 -3.66 -27.42 -3.57
CA LEU A 230 -5.13 -27.28 -3.55
C LEU A 230 -5.72 -27.22 -2.13
N GLU A 231 -5.09 -27.91 -1.17
CA GLU A 231 -5.49 -27.95 0.23
C GLU A 231 -5.19 -26.66 0.99
N SER A 232 -4.38 -25.77 0.42
CA SER A 232 -3.98 -24.51 1.07
C SER A 232 -5.04 -23.43 0.97
N PHE A 233 -5.99 -23.49 0.03
CA PHE A 233 -6.91 -22.38 -0.21
C PHE A 233 -8.14 -22.44 0.70
N GLN A 234 -8.37 -21.35 1.44
CA GLN A 234 -9.56 -21.14 2.25
C GLN A 234 -10.52 -20.17 1.57
N ARG A 235 -10.01 -19.04 1.09
CA ARG A 235 -10.79 -18.05 0.34
C ARG A 235 -10.03 -17.64 -0.91
N LEU A 236 -10.70 -17.62 -2.05
CA LEU A 236 -10.05 -17.34 -3.32
C LEU A 236 -10.88 -16.39 -4.19
N GLU A 237 -10.37 -15.20 -4.45
CA GLU A 237 -10.97 -14.21 -5.35
C GLU A 237 -10.05 -13.95 -6.57
N LEU A 238 -10.55 -14.23 -7.77
CA LEU A 238 -9.83 -14.10 -9.04
C LEU A 238 -10.43 -13.01 -9.91
N VAL A 239 -9.70 -11.91 -10.11
CA VAL A 239 -10.25 -10.70 -10.74
C VAL A 239 -9.53 -10.35 -12.03
N LYS A 240 -10.30 -10.26 -13.12
CA LYS A 240 -9.90 -9.86 -14.49
C LYS A 240 -8.87 -10.74 -15.20
N TRP A 241 -8.67 -11.96 -14.74
CA TRP A 241 -7.80 -12.94 -15.39
C TRP A 241 -8.40 -13.51 -16.68
N ASN A 242 -7.56 -13.94 -17.62
CA ASN A 242 -7.99 -14.64 -18.82
C ASN A 242 -7.94 -16.17 -18.61
N PHE A 243 -9.11 -16.78 -18.44
CA PHE A 243 -9.27 -18.23 -18.26
C PHE A 243 -9.83 -18.95 -19.50
N SER A 244 -9.66 -18.37 -20.69
CA SER A 244 -10.12 -19.02 -21.92
C SER A 244 -9.50 -20.41 -22.07
N GLY A 245 -10.34 -21.42 -22.32
CA GLY A 245 -9.90 -22.82 -22.50
C GLY A 245 -9.38 -23.52 -21.24
N CYS A 246 -9.56 -22.94 -20.06
CA CYS A 246 -9.14 -23.58 -18.80
C CYS A 246 -10.15 -24.64 -18.32
N ASP A 247 -9.63 -25.71 -17.73
CA ASP A 247 -10.43 -26.69 -16.99
C ASP A 247 -10.58 -26.24 -15.54
N TRP A 248 -11.82 -26.26 -15.04
CA TRP A 248 -12.18 -25.85 -13.68
C TRP A 248 -12.43 -27.02 -12.74
N SER A 249 -12.28 -28.26 -13.21
CA SER A 249 -12.48 -29.48 -12.42
C SER A 249 -11.64 -29.54 -11.14
N TRP A 250 -10.49 -28.85 -11.11
CA TRP A 250 -9.60 -28.75 -9.95
C TRP A 250 -10.27 -28.15 -8.70
N LEU A 251 -11.31 -27.33 -8.87
CA LEU A 251 -12.06 -26.74 -7.74
C LEU A 251 -12.73 -27.82 -6.87
N ASN A 252 -13.08 -28.98 -7.45
CA ASN A 252 -13.62 -30.11 -6.69
C ASN A 252 -12.61 -30.69 -5.68
N ASN A 253 -11.32 -30.40 -5.88
CA ASN A 253 -10.22 -30.94 -5.09
C ASN A 253 -9.68 -29.93 -4.05
N CYS A 254 -10.43 -28.86 -3.75
CA CYS A 254 -10.08 -27.87 -2.74
C CYS A 254 -10.89 -28.08 -1.44
N PRO A 255 -10.47 -28.98 -0.51
CA PRO A 255 -11.28 -29.40 0.63
C PRO A 255 -11.51 -28.32 1.70
N ASN A 256 -10.70 -27.26 1.68
CA ASN A 256 -10.74 -26.18 2.68
C ASN A 256 -11.38 -24.90 2.17
N LEU A 257 -11.81 -24.87 0.90
CA LEU A 257 -12.39 -23.69 0.27
C LEU A 257 -13.77 -23.40 0.87
N ILE A 258 -13.93 -22.20 1.43
CA ILE A 258 -15.19 -21.71 2.03
C ILE A 258 -15.77 -20.49 1.30
N GLU A 259 -14.95 -19.82 0.49
CA GLU A 259 -15.37 -18.67 -0.31
C GLU A 259 -14.61 -18.70 -1.65
N PHE A 260 -15.35 -18.63 -2.75
CA PHE A 260 -14.78 -18.48 -4.09
C PHE A 260 -15.42 -17.30 -4.79
N ALA A 261 -14.62 -16.48 -5.45
CA ALA A 261 -15.11 -15.38 -6.23
C ALA A 261 -14.33 -15.20 -7.53
N ILE A 262 -15.02 -14.82 -8.60
CA ILE A 262 -14.38 -14.60 -9.90
C ILE A 262 -15.09 -13.52 -10.72
N THR A 263 -14.35 -12.81 -11.57
CA THR A 263 -14.93 -11.98 -12.64
C THR A 263 -15.29 -12.83 -13.85
N THR A 264 -16.53 -12.70 -14.34
CA THR A 264 -16.98 -13.36 -15.57
C THR A 264 -16.80 -14.89 -15.50
N PRO A 265 -17.51 -15.57 -14.58
CA PRO A 265 -17.35 -17.00 -14.37
C PRO A 265 -17.68 -17.79 -15.65
N PRO A 266 -16.85 -18.78 -16.01
CA PRO A 266 -17.18 -19.67 -17.10
C PRO A 266 -18.29 -20.65 -16.68
N PRO A 267 -19.08 -21.20 -17.63
CA PRO A 267 -20.21 -22.07 -17.32
C PRO A 267 -19.85 -23.30 -16.46
N GLN A 268 -18.60 -23.78 -16.54
CA GLN A 268 -18.13 -24.88 -15.71
C GLN A 268 -18.15 -24.55 -14.21
N VAL A 269 -17.81 -23.32 -13.82
CA VAL A 269 -17.83 -22.88 -12.41
C VAL A 269 -19.25 -22.95 -11.85
N SER A 270 -20.24 -22.44 -12.60
CA SER A 270 -21.66 -22.53 -12.21
C SER A 270 -22.19 -23.97 -12.17
N ARG A 271 -21.60 -24.89 -12.93
CA ARG A 271 -21.94 -26.34 -12.84
C ARG A 271 -21.34 -27.00 -11.59
N ILE A 272 -20.16 -26.55 -11.16
CA ILE A 272 -19.47 -27.09 -9.98
C ILE A 272 -20.13 -26.60 -8.69
N PHE A 273 -20.35 -25.29 -8.56
CA PHE A 273 -20.86 -24.69 -7.32
C PHE A 273 -22.37 -24.40 -7.34
N GLY A 274 -23.04 -24.58 -8.48
CA GLY A 274 -24.44 -24.22 -8.67
C GLY A 274 -24.66 -22.75 -8.98
N ALA A 275 -25.94 -22.39 -9.18
CA ALA A 275 -26.37 -21.04 -9.54
C ALA A 275 -26.61 -20.11 -8.33
N GLY A 276 -26.50 -20.63 -7.10
CA GLY A 276 -26.62 -19.84 -5.87
C GLY A 276 -25.34 -19.04 -5.62
N HIS A 277 -25.23 -17.87 -6.24
CA HIS A 277 -24.10 -16.96 -6.06
C HIS A 277 -24.57 -15.52 -5.81
N GLU A 278 -23.74 -14.74 -5.12
CA GLU A 278 -23.98 -13.31 -4.92
C GLU A 278 -23.16 -12.49 -5.90
N THR A 279 -23.75 -11.42 -6.43
CA THR A 279 -23.02 -10.49 -7.31
C THR A 279 -22.54 -9.29 -6.51
N TYR A 280 -21.23 -9.06 -6.48
CA TYR A 280 -20.63 -7.89 -5.86
C TYR A 280 -20.11 -6.92 -6.92
N ARG A 281 -20.36 -5.63 -6.71
CA ARG A 281 -19.82 -4.55 -7.56
C ARG A 281 -18.79 -3.76 -6.79
N SER A 282 -17.52 -3.95 -7.11
CA SER A 282 -16.44 -3.08 -6.62
C SER A 282 -16.21 -1.90 -7.58
N LYS A 283 -15.95 -0.72 -7.01
CA LYS A 283 -15.53 0.49 -7.74
C LYS A 283 -14.05 0.75 -7.47
N PRO A 284 -13.11 0.06 -8.12
CA PRO A 284 -11.68 0.30 -7.93
C PRO A 284 -11.23 1.65 -8.52
N SER A 285 -12.01 2.28 -9.41
CA SER A 285 -11.76 3.63 -9.91
C SER A 285 -13.07 4.34 -10.27
N LYS A 286 -13.02 5.67 -10.47
CA LYS A 286 -14.19 6.48 -10.84
C LYS A 286 -14.89 6.01 -12.11
N ASN A 287 -14.18 5.32 -13.01
CA ASN A 287 -14.65 4.98 -14.36
C ASN A 287 -14.75 3.48 -14.65
N SER A 288 -14.46 2.59 -13.68
CA SER A 288 -14.59 1.15 -13.88
C SER A 288 -15.35 0.49 -12.73
N LYS A 289 -16.37 -0.30 -13.09
CA LYS A 289 -17.08 -1.20 -12.18
C LYS A 289 -16.56 -2.60 -12.47
N ILE A 290 -16.03 -3.27 -11.46
CA ILE A 290 -15.70 -4.69 -11.55
C ILE A 290 -16.87 -5.44 -10.91
N LEU A 291 -17.45 -6.36 -11.68
CA LEU A 291 -18.45 -7.29 -11.20
C LEU A 291 -17.73 -8.61 -10.86
N THR A 292 -17.84 -9.05 -9.61
CA THR A 292 -17.41 -10.37 -9.18
C THR A 292 -18.63 -11.17 -8.74
N GLU A 293 -18.65 -12.45 -9.08
CA GLU A 293 -19.64 -13.43 -8.61
C GLU A 293 -19.00 -14.25 -7.49
N HIS A 294 -19.76 -14.49 -6.42
CA HIS A 294 -19.28 -15.04 -5.15
C HIS A 294 -20.09 -16.27 -4.73
N TRP A 295 -19.40 -17.30 -4.30
CA TRP A 295 -19.95 -18.52 -3.73
C TRP A 295 -19.42 -18.70 -2.31
N HIS A 296 -20.31 -19.09 -1.40
CA HIS A 296 -20.01 -19.38 0.00
C HIS A 296 -20.36 -20.84 0.30
N PHE A 297 -19.49 -21.50 1.05
CA PHE A 297 -19.67 -22.89 1.45
C PHE A 297 -19.71 -22.95 2.98
N ASP A 298 -20.91 -23.04 3.54
CA ASP A 298 -21.09 -23.16 5.00
C ASP A 298 -20.62 -24.54 5.48
N LYS A 299 -19.92 -24.57 6.64
CA LYS A 299 -19.55 -25.81 7.34
C LYS A 299 -20.56 -26.21 8.44
N GLY A 300 -21.70 -25.53 8.55
CA GLY A 300 -22.76 -25.85 9.51
C GLY A 300 -24.09 -25.21 9.13
N ASP A 301 -25.18 -25.96 9.28
CA ASP A 301 -26.57 -25.62 8.96
C ASP A 301 -27.17 -24.53 9.88
N GLU A 302 -26.59 -23.33 9.87
CA GLU A 302 -27.27 -22.13 10.32
C GLU A 302 -27.05 -21.04 9.27
N ILE A 303 -28.14 -20.44 8.81
CA ILE A 303 -28.17 -19.37 7.80
C ILE A 303 -27.12 -18.33 8.17
N SER A 304 -25.99 -18.35 7.46
CA SER A 304 -24.90 -17.43 7.65
C SER A 304 -25.38 -16.03 7.29
N SER A 305 -25.75 -15.28 8.32
CA SER A 305 -25.96 -13.84 8.25
C SER A 305 -24.62 -13.10 8.15
N MET A 306 -23.67 -13.59 7.34
CA MET A 306 -22.41 -12.90 7.02
C MET A 306 -22.75 -11.65 6.17
N PRO A 307 -22.76 -10.42 6.72
CA PRO A 307 -23.23 -9.26 5.96
C PRO A 307 -22.14 -8.68 5.05
N LYS A 308 -20.94 -9.28 4.99
CA LYS A 308 -19.73 -8.69 4.38
C LYS A 308 -18.77 -9.77 3.84
N PHE A 309 -18.49 -9.74 2.54
CA PHE A 309 -17.44 -10.55 1.90
C PHE A 309 -16.07 -10.28 2.52
N TYR A 310 -15.21 -11.31 2.58
CA TYR A 310 -13.94 -11.22 3.30
C TYR A 310 -13.06 -10.06 2.79
N PHE A 311 -12.84 -9.99 1.48
CA PHE A 311 -12.04 -8.93 0.84
C PHE A 311 -12.79 -7.62 0.62
N HIS A 312 -14.12 -7.59 0.79
CA HIS A 312 -14.94 -6.41 0.54
C HIS A 312 -15.61 -5.84 1.80
N SER A 313 -15.23 -6.34 2.97
CA SER A 313 -15.66 -5.78 4.25
C SER A 313 -15.13 -4.35 4.37
N GLY A 314 -16.02 -3.35 4.27
CA GLY A 314 -15.63 -1.94 4.26
C GLY A 314 -14.74 -1.61 5.46
N LYS A 315 -13.47 -1.23 5.21
CA LYS A 315 -12.42 -0.74 6.14
C LYS A 315 -12.72 -0.91 7.64
N SER A 316 -12.97 -2.14 8.08
CA SER A 316 -13.14 -2.49 9.49
C SER A 316 -12.32 -3.74 9.72
N LEU A 317 -11.05 -3.54 10.06
CA LEU A 317 -10.26 -4.57 10.73
C LEU A 317 -11.02 -4.97 11.99
N MET A 318 -11.55 -6.18 12.00
CA MET A 318 -11.68 -7.14 13.11
C MET A 318 -12.54 -8.29 12.58
N ALA A 319 -11.95 -9.48 12.45
CA ALA A 319 -12.74 -10.70 12.35
C ALA A 319 -13.43 -10.96 13.70
N PRO A 320 -14.69 -11.41 13.73
CA PRO A 320 -15.28 -11.94 14.95
C PRO A 320 -14.77 -13.37 15.16
N HIS A 321 -14.23 -13.65 16.35
CA HIS A 321 -14.19 -15.00 16.89
C HIS A 321 -15.22 -15.05 18.03
N ASP A 322 -16.21 -15.91 17.82
CA ASP A 322 -17.05 -16.68 18.75
C ASP A 322 -17.79 -15.95 19.88
N GLY A 323 -19.13 -16.07 19.81
CA GLY A 323 -19.98 -16.23 20.99
C GLY A 323 -20.49 -14.96 21.66
N GLU A 324 -21.80 -14.74 21.53
CA GLU A 324 -22.65 -13.82 22.29
C GLU A 324 -22.68 -12.33 21.86
N SER A 325 -23.86 -11.93 21.40
CA SER A 325 -24.21 -10.57 21.00
C SER A 325 -24.31 -9.65 22.22
N PRO A 326 -23.76 -8.42 22.21
CA PRO A 326 -24.13 -7.43 23.22
C PRO A 326 -25.47 -6.79 22.86
N THR A 327 -26.39 -6.88 23.81
CA THR A 327 -27.71 -6.25 23.82
C THR A 327 -27.65 -4.76 23.45
N VAL A 328 -28.47 -4.37 22.48
CA VAL A 328 -28.63 -2.97 22.02
C VAL A 328 -29.23 -2.10 23.13
N ILE A 329 -28.42 -1.25 23.75
CA ILE A 329 -28.91 -0.10 24.52
C ILE A 329 -29.05 1.08 23.55
N LYS A 330 -30.29 1.47 23.25
CA LYS A 330 -30.59 2.67 22.45
C LYS A 330 -30.19 3.92 23.24
N GLN A 331 -29.14 4.63 22.81
CA GLN A 331 -28.85 5.98 23.30
C GLN A 331 -29.69 7.05 22.57
N PRO A 332 -30.05 8.18 23.21
CA PRO A 332 -30.86 9.22 22.60
C PRO A 332 -30.05 10.07 21.60
N LYS A 333 -30.73 10.50 20.52
CA LYS A 333 -30.17 11.39 19.50
C LYS A 333 -29.78 12.75 20.08
N VAL A 334 -28.47 13.02 20.15
CA VAL A 334 -27.94 14.37 20.43
C VAL A 334 -27.72 15.10 19.10
N VAL A 335 -28.54 16.12 18.82
CA VAL A 335 -28.35 17.05 17.71
C VAL A 335 -27.25 18.04 18.10
N ARG A 336 -26.08 17.97 17.44
CA ARG A 336 -24.99 18.94 17.64
C ARG A 336 -25.21 20.17 16.77
N TYR A 337 -25.35 21.34 17.40
CA TYR A 337 -25.40 22.64 16.72
C TYR A 337 -23.99 23.09 16.34
N ILE A 338 -23.74 23.36 15.05
CA ILE A 338 -22.46 23.93 14.57
C ILE A 338 -22.54 25.45 14.67
N SER A 339 -21.56 26.09 15.32
CA SER A 339 -21.52 27.54 15.46
C SER A 339 -21.30 28.23 14.11
N LYS A 340 -21.90 29.42 13.92
CA LYS A 340 -21.77 30.23 12.69
C LYS A 340 -20.31 30.54 12.34
N GLU A 341 -19.42 30.62 13.33
CA GLU A 341 -17.96 30.76 13.17
C GLU A 341 -17.35 29.61 12.36
N LYS A 342 -17.65 28.36 12.76
CA LYS A 342 -17.13 27.15 12.09
C LYS A 342 -17.69 26.99 10.67
N LEU A 343 -18.92 27.44 10.44
CA LEU A 343 -19.51 27.43 9.11
C LEU A 343 -18.80 28.44 8.17
N ARG A 344 -18.46 29.63 8.67
CA ARG A 344 -17.67 30.62 7.91
C ARG A 344 -16.26 30.13 7.60
N GLN A 345 -15.61 29.46 8.56
CA GLN A 345 -14.27 28.89 8.38
C GLN A 345 -14.27 27.75 7.34
N TYR A 346 -15.31 26.91 7.37
CA TYR A 346 -15.48 25.85 6.36
C TYR A 346 -15.72 26.42 4.96
N GLN A 347 -16.49 27.50 4.84
CA GLN A 347 -16.75 28.16 3.56
C GLN A 347 -15.50 28.85 3.00
N SER A 348 -14.67 29.48 3.85
CA SER A 348 -13.41 30.11 3.40
C SER A 348 -12.37 29.08 2.97
N GLU A 349 -12.23 27.96 3.67
CA GLU A 349 -11.34 26.85 3.27
C GLU A 349 -11.76 26.24 1.92
N ASN A 350 -13.06 26.09 1.69
CA ASN A 350 -13.57 25.53 0.44
C ASN A 350 -13.39 26.52 -0.74
N PHE A 351 -13.49 27.82 -0.48
CA PHE A 351 -13.19 28.87 -1.46
C PHE A 351 -11.70 28.86 -1.84
N LEU A 352 -10.79 28.84 -0.86
CA LEU A 352 -9.34 28.77 -1.09
C LEU A 352 -8.94 27.50 -1.85
N ARG A 353 -9.59 26.37 -1.55
CA ARG A 353 -9.37 25.10 -2.25
C ARG A 353 -9.83 25.13 -3.70
N THR A 354 -10.89 25.87 -3.99
CA THR A 354 -11.40 26.06 -5.36
C THR A 354 -10.48 26.99 -6.15
N TYR A 355 -10.02 28.08 -5.52
CA TYR A 355 -9.09 29.03 -6.12
C TYR A 355 -7.72 28.38 -6.45
N SER A 356 -7.17 27.57 -5.53
CA SER A 356 -5.93 26.82 -5.77
C SER A 356 -6.05 25.84 -6.94
N LYS A 357 -7.22 25.21 -7.14
CA LYS A 357 -7.46 24.35 -8.31
C LYS A 357 -7.48 25.13 -9.63
N MET A 358 -7.98 26.36 -9.60
CA MET A 358 -8.04 27.23 -10.78
C MET A 358 -6.65 27.71 -11.19
N ILE A 359 -5.81 28.13 -10.23
CA ILE A 359 -4.39 28.48 -10.49
C ILE A 359 -3.63 27.29 -11.08
N ASN A 360 -3.78 26.09 -10.50
CA ASN A 360 -3.13 24.87 -11.01
C ASN A 360 -3.65 24.41 -12.38
N ARG A 361 -4.78 24.95 -12.84
CA ARG A 361 -5.31 24.70 -14.19
C ARG A 361 -4.68 25.69 -15.18
N LEU A 362 -4.65 26.97 -14.84
CA LEU A 362 -3.99 28.02 -15.64
C LEU A 362 -2.51 27.69 -15.87
N ALA A 363 -1.79 27.28 -14.82
CA ALA A 363 -0.38 26.89 -14.94
C ALA A 363 -0.15 25.66 -15.84
N ARG A 364 -1.16 24.78 -15.99
CA ARG A 364 -1.08 23.64 -16.93
C ARG A 364 -1.37 24.05 -18.36
N GLU A 365 -2.35 24.94 -18.56
CA GLU A 365 -2.68 25.48 -19.87
C GLU A 365 -1.48 26.29 -20.43
N GLU A 366 -0.81 27.11 -19.61
CA GLU A 366 0.43 27.81 -19.99
C GLU A 366 1.58 26.85 -20.34
N ALA A 367 1.74 25.76 -19.59
CA ALA A 367 2.78 24.77 -19.87
C ALA A 367 2.53 23.99 -21.18
N GLU A 368 1.27 23.67 -21.48
CA GLU A 368 0.87 23.02 -22.73
C GLU A 368 1.09 23.95 -23.93
N GLU A 369 0.78 25.25 -23.80
CA GLU A 369 1.02 26.24 -24.84
C GLU A 369 2.52 26.43 -25.12
N ALA A 370 3.35 26.50 -24.07
CA ALA A 370 4.80 26.58 -24.21
C ALA A 370 5.42 25.32 -24.88
N GLU A 371 4.89 24.13 -24.55
CA GLU A 371 5.28 22.86 -25.17
C GLU A 371 4.88 22.82 -26.66
N GLU A 372 3.68 23.29 -27.00
CA GLU A 372 3.22 23.35 -28.38
C GLU A 372 4.03 24.35 -29.21
N GLU A 373 4.38 25.51 -28.65
CA GLU A 373 5.24 26.48 -29.32
C GLU A 373 6.65 25.92 -29.57
N ARG A 374 7.22 25.18 -28.61
CA ARG A 374 8.49 24.46 -28.82
C ARG A 374 8.38 23.44 -29.96
N ARG A 375 7.26 22.71 -30.06
CA ARG A 375 7.02 21.78 -31.17
C ARG A 375 6.89 22.49 -32.51
N ARG A 376 6.23 23.65 -32.55
CA ARG A 376 6.16 24.49 -33.77
C ARG A 376 7.55 24.96 -34.19
N ARG A 377 8.37 25.46 -33.27
CA ARG A 377 9.76 25.87 -33.55
C ARG A 377 10.61 24.70 -34.07
N ARG A 378 10.47 23.49 -33.50
CA ARG A 378 11.15 22.28 -34.01
C ARG A 378 10.72 21.91 -35.43
N ARG A 379 9.43 22.02 -35.74
CA ARG A 379 8.90 21.77 -37.09
C ARG A 379 9.37 22.83 -38.10
N GLN A 380 9.42 24.09 -37.69
CA GLN A 380 9.94 25.20 -38.50
C GLN A 380 11.42 24.97 -38.84
N ARG A 381 12.25 24.65 -37.85
CA ARG A 381 13.69 24.35 -38.04
C ARG A 381 13.94 23.17 -39.00
N LYS A 382 13.13 22.11 -38.89
CA LYS A 382 13.17 20.98 -39.85
C LYS A 382 12.76 21.36 -41.27
N ARG A 383 11.89 22.37 -41.42
CA ARG A 383 11.44 22.85 -42.74
C ARG A 383 12.45 23.77 -43.40
N ASP A 384 13.20 24.52 -42.59
CA ASP A 384 14.22 25.48 -43.03
C ASP A 384 15.59 24.81 -43.33
N GLY A 385 15.66 23.47 -43.26
CA GLY A 385 16.82 22.71 -43.72
C GLY A 385 18.04 22.68 -42.78
N TYR A 386 17.88 23.12 -41.53
CA TYR A 386 18.93 23.00 -40.52
C TYR A 386 18.90 21.59 -39.91
N ASP A 387 19.63 20.66 -40.53
CA ASP A 387 19.90 19.33 -40.01
C ASP A 387 21.30 19.34 -39.36
N TYR A 388 21.33 19.54 -38.04
CA TYR A 388 22.49 19.22 -37.21
C TYR A 388 21.98 18.34 -36.07
N ASP A 389 21.95 17.04 -36.33
CA ASP A 389 22.14 16.03 -35.29
C ASP A 389 23.66 15.81 -35.20
N SER A 390 24.32 16.52 -34.28
CA SER A 390 25.71 16.27 -33.86
C SER A 390 25.94 16.97 -32.52
N ASP A 391 25.57 16.30 -31.43
CA ASP A 391 26.09 16.57 -30.08
C ASP A 391 27.52 16.02 -29.98
N ASP A 392 28.45 16.64 -30.70
CA ASP A 392 29.89 16.55 -30.46
C ASP A 392 30.46 17.96 -30.63
N PHE A 393 30.29 18.77 -29.59
CA PHE A 393 31.01 20.04 -29.46
C PHE A 393 32.36 19.71 -28.83
N ASP A 394 33.39 19.64 -29.66
CA ASP A 394 34.77 19.43 -29.21
C ASP A 394 35.36 20.77 -28.73
N PHE A 395 35.27 20.99 -27.42
CA PHE A 395 35.61 22.26 -26.75
C PHE A 395 37.06 22.69 -27.01
N GLU A 396 37.98 21.72 -27.14
CA GLU A 396 39.41 21.97 -27.34
C GLU A 396 39.73 22.51 -28.74
N ASP A 397 38.99 22.12 -29.76
CA ASP A 397 39.26 22.52 -31.15
C ASP A 397 38.76 23.95 -31.44
N TYR A 398 37.71 24.39 -30.74
CA TYR A 398 37.16 25.74 -30.89
C TYR A 398 37.93 26.80 -30.11
N PHE A 399 38.40 26.48 -28.90
CA PHE A 399 39.10 27.45 -28.05
C PHE A 399 40.63 27.28 -28.05
N GLY A 400 41.16 26.20 -28.65
CA GLY A 400 42.59 25.92 -28.73
C GLY A 400 43.25 25.64 -27.38
N MET A 401 42.46 25.35 -26.36
CA MET A 401 42.89 25.12 -24.97
C MET A 401 41.86 24.27 -24.23
N THR A 402 42.31 23.56 -23.19
CA THR A 402 41.46 22.63 -22.42
C THR A 402 40.51 23.37 -21.48
N GLU A 403 39.42 22.71 -21.07
CA GLU A 403 38.40 23.29 -20.18
C GLU A 403 38.99 23.76 -18.83
N GLU A 404 40.00 23.06 -18.31
CA GLU A 404 40.76 23.46 -17.11
C GLU A 404 41.63 24.70 -17.33
N GLN A 405 42.18 24.89 -18.53
CA GLN A 405 42.95 26.11 -18.86
C GLN A 405 42.04 27.33 -18.94
N TRP A 406 40.83 27.15 -19.47
CA TRP A 406 39.83 28.22 -19.54
C TRP A 406 39.37 28.68 -18.14
N TYR A 407 39.09 27.73 -17.24
CA TYR A 407 38.69 28.05 -15.86
C TYR A 407 39.79 28.77 -15.06
N ASN A 408 41.07 28.53 -15.37
CA ASN A 408 42.19 29.21 -14.72
C ASN A 408 42.46 30.62 -15.26
N CYS A 409 41.92 30.97 -16.43
CA CYS A 409 41.99 32.33 -16.99
C CYS A 409 40.83 33.22 -16.54
N TYR A 410 39.85 32.66 -15.81
CA TYR A 410 38.68 33.38 -15.33
C TYR A 410 38.95 34.00 -13.95
N ASP A 411 39.44 35.24 -13.90
CA ASP A 411 39.46 36.04 -12.67
C ASP A 411 38.06 36.62 -12.44
N PRO A 412 37.34 36.27 -11.36
CA PRO A 412 35.96 36.73 -11.13
C PRO A 412 35.86 38.21 -10.68
N SER A 413 36.94 38.97 -10.77
CA SER A 413 37.05 40.33 -10.22
C SER A 413 36.85 41.48 -11.23
N ASP A 414 36.69 41.20 -12.52
CA ASP A 414 36.50 42.23 -13.58
C ASP A 414 35.07 42.28 -14.14
#